data_AF-A0A2X1QAC0-F1
#
_entry.id   AF-A0A2X1QAC0-F1
#
_cell.length_a   1.000
_cell.length_b   1.000
_cell.length_c   1.000
_cell.angle_alpha   90.00
_cell.angle_beta   90.00
_cell.angle_gamma   90.00
#
_symmetry.space_group_name_H-M   'P 1'
#
loop_
_entity.id
_entity.type
_entity.pdbx_description
1 polymer ?
#
loop_
_entity_poly.entity_id
_entity_poly.type
_entity_poly.pdbx_seq_one_letter_code
_entity_poly.pdbx_strand_id
1 'polypeptide(L)'
;MKLPPEVNLIAVAHYLQALECQRDANRVVALLGGKTPHIQNLAVGGVANPINLDGLGVLNLERLMYIKSFIDKLSDFVEQVYKVDTAVIAAFYPEWLTRGKGAVNYLSVPEFPTDSKNGSFLFPGGYIENAESVLVSSDHFSFR
;
A
#
# COMPACT_ATOMS: atom_id res chain seq x y z
N MET A 1 -17.98 3.86 24.45
CA MET A 1 -16.54 3.61 24.18
C MET A 1 -16.13 2.38 24.97
N LYS A 2 -15.48 1.37 24.36
CA LYS A 2 -15.08 0.12 25.06
C LYS A 2 -13.61 0.08 25.46
N LEU A 3 -12.77 0.88 24.82
CA LEU A 3 -11.34 0.93 25.11
C LEU A 3 -11.09 1.57 26.49
N PRO A 4 -10.20 1.00 27.31
CA PRO A 4 -9.68 1.66 28.50
C PRO A 4 -9.02 3.01 28.16
N PRO A 5 -9.01 4.00 29.07
CA PRO A 5 -8.37 5.30 28.85
C PRO A 5 -6.92 5.21 28.37
N GLU A 6 -6.14 4.23 28.87
CA GLU A 6 -4.74 4.01 28.50
C GLU A 6 -4.61 3.63 27.02
N VAL A 7 -5.50 2.75 26.54
CA VAL A 7 -5.52 2.32 25.13
C VAL A 7 -5.97 3.47 24.23
N ASN A 8 -6.92 4.30 24.68
CA ASN A 8 -7.29 5.50 23.94
C ASN A 8 -6.12 6.48 23.82
N LEU A 9 -5.34 6.68 24.90
CA LEU A 9 -4.17 7.56 24.88
C LEU A 9 -3.09 7.04 23.92
N ILE A 10 -2.81 5.74 23.94
CA ILE A 10 -1.88 5.09 22.99
C ILE A 10 -2.36 5.32 21.55
N ALA A 11 -3.64 5.06 21.26
CA ALA A 11 -4.20 5.24 19.92
C ALA A 11 -4.12 6.70 19.44
N VAL A 12 -4.34 7.68 20.31
CA VAL A 12 -4.18 9.11 19.97
C VAL A 12 -2.71 9.46 19.72
N ALA A 13 -1.78 8.92 20.49
CA ALA A 13 -0.34 9.12 20.26
C ALA A 13 0.07 8.55 18.88
N HIS A 14 -0.34 7.32 18.57
CA HIS A 14 -0.06 6.69 17.28
C HIS A 14 -0.76 7.38 16.12
N TYR A 15 -1.97 7.92 16.31
CA TYR A 15 -2.65 8.76 15.32
C TYR A 15 -1.80 9.97 14.93
N LEU A 16 -1.21 10.66 15.90
CA LEU A 16 -0.34 11.81 15.63
C LEU A 16 0.98 11.39 14.96
N GLN A 17 1.56 10.25 15.36
CA GLN A 17 2.77 9.70 14.71
C GLN A 17 2.50 9.26 13.27
N ALA A 18 1.31 8.74 12.96
CA ALA A 18 0.91 8.34 11.62
C ALA A 18 0.97 9.51 10.62
N LEU A 19 0.77 10.76 11.08
CA LEU A 19 0.89 11.95 10.24
C LEU A 19 2.31 12.17 9.71
N GLU A 20 3.33 11.73 10.43
CA GLU A 20 4.72 11.73 9.94
C GLU A 20 4.94 10.60 8.93
N CYS A 21 4.53 9.37 9.29
CA CYS A 21 4.69 8.20 8.43
C CYS A 21 4.05 8.39 7.05
N GLN A 22 2.81 8.89 6.99
CA GLN A 22 2.13 9.15 5.71
C GLN A 22 2.83 10.24 4.89
N ARG A 23 3.49 11.20 5.55
CA ARG A 23 4.25 12.25 4.87
C ARG A 23 5.50 11.67 4.23
N ASP A 24 6.21 10.77 4.91
CA ASP A 24 7.35 10.04 4.35
C ASP A 24 6.93 9.16 3.16
N ALA A 25 5.78 8.49 3.23
CA ALA A 25 5.25 7.73 2.10
C ALA A 25 4.99 8.65 0.89
N ASN A 26 4.39 9.82 1.13
CA ASN A 26 4.14 10.80 0.07
C ASN A 26 5.41 11.46 -0.48
N ARG A 27 6.50 11.53 0.28
CA ARG A 27 7.81 11.98 -0.24
C ARG A 27 8.36 11.01 -1.29
N VAL A 28 8.17 9.70 -1.12
CA VAL A 28 8.51 8.70 -2.17
C VAL A 28 7.71 8.97 -3.44
N VAL A 29 6.40 9.14 -3.32
CA VAL A 29 5.51 9.45 -4.46
C VAL A 29 5.94 10.75 -5.15
N ALA A 30 6.26 11.80 -4.40
CA ALA A 30 6.69 13.08 -4.97
C ALA A 30 8.05 13.02 -5.67
N LEU A 31 9.01 12.26 -5.15
CA LEU A 31 10.35 12.14 -5.76
C LEU A 31 10.31 11.49 -7.15
N LEU A 32 9.42 10.51 -7.34
CA LEU A 32 9.20 9.88 -8.65
C LEU A 32 8.18 10.65 -9.50
N GLY A 33 7.10 11.12 -8.89
CA GLY A 33 5.95 11.73 -9.56
C GLY A 33 6.06 13.24 -9.80
N GLY A 34 7.10 13.90 -9.29
CA GLY A 34 7.28 15.36 -9.29
C GLY A 34 6.47 16.09 -8.21
N LYS A 35 5.26 15.61 -7.88
CA LYS A 35 4.41 16.12 -6.78
C LYS A 35 3.38 15.09 -6.34
N THR A 36 2.80 15.29 -5.16
CA THR A 36 1.59 14.59 -4.70
C THR A 36 0.77 15.55 -3.81
N PRO A 37 -0.57 15.60 -3.92
CA PRO A 37 -1.43 14.82 -4.83
C PRO A 37 -1.24 15.12 -6.32
N HIS A 38 -1.73 14.21 -7.17
CA HIS A 38 -1.67 14.26 -8.64
C HIS A 38 -0.24 14.25 -9.21
N ILE A 39 0.37 13.08 -9.31
CA ILE A 39 1.68 12.93 -9.98
C ILE A 39 1.64 13.44 -11.43
N GLN A 40 2.80 13.86 -11.94
CA GLN A 40 2.95 14.44 -13.28
C GLN A 40 4.13 13.83 -14.05
N ASN A 41 4.39 12.54 -13.85
CA ASN A 41 5.43 11.79 -14.55
C ASN A 41 4.89 10.71 -15.49
N LEU A 42 3.56 10.58 -15.65
CA LEU A 42 2.97 9.57 -16.52
C LEU A 42 2.89 10.06 -17.98
N ALA A 43 3.08 9.14 -18.91
CA ALA A 43 2.83 9.37 -20.33
C ALA A 43 2.25 8.09 -20.96
N VAL A 44 1.46 8.22 -22.03
CA VAL A 44 1.10 7.05 -22.83
C VAL A 44 2.39 6.46 -23.41
N GLY A 45 2.74 5.23 -23.00
CA GLY A 45 3.99 4.56 -23.36
C GLY A 45 5.03 4.45 -22.24
N GLY A 46 4.81 5.04 -21.06
CA GLY A 46 5.70 4.84 -19.91
C GLY A 46 5.70 6.02 -18.92
N VAL A 47 6.90 6.41 -18.50
CA VAL A 47 7.12 7.51 -17.55
C VAL A 47 8.07 8.56 -18.11
N ALA A 48 7.94 9.79 -17.63
CA ALA A 48 8.77 10.94 -18.00
C ALA A 48 10.07 11.05 -17.18
N ASN A 49 10.38 10.10 -16.30
CA ASN A 49 11.59 10.13 -15.46
C ASN A 49 12.84 9.80 -16.28
N PRO A 50 13.77 10.75 -16.50
CA PRO A 50 15.03 10.46 -17.18
C PRO A 50 15.99 9.76 -16.20
N ILE A 51 16.32 8.50 -16.46
CA ILE A 51 17.27 7.74 -15.63
C ILE A 51 18.68 7.89 -16.20
N ASN A 52 19.58 8.49 -15.41
CA ASN A 52 21.02 8.57 -15.71
C ASN A 52 21.78 8.76 -14.40
N LEU A 53 22.61 7.79 -14.02
CA LEU A 53 23.27 7.75 -12.71
C LEU A 53 24.34 8.84 -12.53
N ASP A 54 24.91 9.33 -13.65
CA ASP A 54 25.96 10.36 -13.67
C ASP A 54 25.41 11.76 -14.03
N GLY A 55 24.12 11.85 -14.37
CA GLY A 55 23.48 13.08 -14.80
C GLY A 55 23.12 14.02 -13.65
N LEU A 56 23.26 15.33 -13.89
CA LEU A 56 22.75 16.36 -12.99
C LEU A 56 21.29 16.71 -13.34
N GLY A 57 20.45 16.90 -12.32
CA GLY A 57 19.05 17.32 -12.50
C GLY A 57 18.10 16.24 -13.03
N VAL A 58 18.50 14.97 -12.96
CA VAL A 58 17.74 13.79 -13.45
C VAL A 58 17.62 12.72 -12.36
N LEU A 59 16.94 11.60 -12.63
CA LEU A 59 16.84 10.48 -11.67
C LEU A 59 18.17 9.73 -11.63
N ASN A 60 19.09 10.26 -10.82
CA ASN A 60 20.44 9.74 -10.61
C ASN A 60 20.55 8.93 -9.29
N LEU A 61 21.75 8.47 -8.96
CA LEU A 61 21.97 7.63 -7.78
C LEU A 61 21.57 8.32 -6.46
N GLU A 62 21.86 9.61 -6.31
CA GLU A 62 21.52 10.34 -5.08
C GLU A 62 20.00 10.44 -4.90
N ARG A 63 19.24 10.70 -5.97
CA ARG A 63 17.77 10.67 -5.94
C ARG A 63 17.22 9.28 -5.58
N LEU A 64 17.80 8.21 -6.14
CA LEU A 64 17.41 6.83 -5.83
C LEU A 64 17.69 6.47 -4.37
N MET A 65 18.84 6.87 -3.82
CA MET A 65 19.16 6.69 -2.41
C MET A 65 18.21 7.48 -1.51
N TYR A 66 17.81 8.68 -1.94
CA TYR A 66 16.85 9.49 -1.19
C TYR A 66 15.47 8.81 -1.13
N ILE A 67 15.00 8.24 -2.26
CA ILE A 67 13.78 7.43 -2.30
C ILE A 67 13.88 6.24 -1.33
N LYS A 68 14.97 5.46 -1.42
CA LYS A 68 15.19 4.28 -0.56
C LYS A 68 15.15 4.64 0.93
N SER A 69 15.75 5.77 1.30
CA SER A 69 15.77 6.23 2.69
C SER A 69 14.38 6.49 3.29
N PHE A 70 13.39 6.86 2.46
CA PHE A 70 12.01 7.02 2.91
C PHE A 70 11.29 5.69 2.95
N ILE A 71 11.47 4.82 1.95
CA ILE A 71 10.88 3.47 1.93
C ILE A 71 11.25 2.70 3.21
N ASP A 72 12.52 2.77 3.61
CA ASP A 72 13.02 2.04 4.78
C ASP A 72 12.35 2.48 6.10
N LYS A 73 11.90 3.73 6.20
CA LYS A 73 11.20 4.24 7.39
C LYS A 73 9.75 3.76 7.50
N LEU A 74 9.12 3.35 6.39
CA LEU A 74 7.70 3.00 6.38
C LEU A 74 7.44 1.63 7.00
N SER A 75 8.33 0.67 6.74
CA SER A 75 8.17 -0.72 7.18
C SER A 75 8.00 -0.82 8.69
N ASP A 76 8.84 -0.13 9.46
CA ASP A 76 8.80 -0.18 10.92
C ASP A 76 7.47 0.31 11.48
N PHE A 77 6.97 1.45 10.99
CA PHE A 77 5.69 1.99 11.47
C PHE A 77 4.51 1.08 11.11
N VAL A 78 4.48 0.56 9.87
CA VAL A 78 3.41 -0.34 9.43
C VAL A 78 3.37 -1.62 10.26
N GLU A 79 4.54 -2.23 10.48
CA GLU A 79 4.65 -3.53 11.15
C GLU A 79 4.50 -3.43 12.68
N GLN A 80 5.03 -2.38 13.30
CA GLN A 80 5.13 -2.26 14.76
C GLN A 80 4.01 -1.41 15.38
N VAL A 81 3.40 -0.51 14.61
CA VAL A 81 2.32 0.37 15.09
C VAL A 81 1.01 0.01 14.43
N TYR A 82 0.87 0.21 13.11
CA TYR A 82 -0.43 0.06 12.44
C TYR A 82 -0.99 -1.37 12.53
N LYS A 83 -0.18 -2.38 12.23
CA LYS A 83 -0.58 -3.79 12.33
C LYS A 83 -0.95 -4.19 13.77
N VAL A 84 -0.17 -3.73 14.75
CA VAL A 84 -0.38 -4.04 16.17
C VAL A 84 -1.66 -3.38 16.68
N ASP A 85 -1.83 -2.09 16.42
CA ASP A 85 -3.02 -1.35 16.84
C ASP A 85 -4.30 -1.94 16.22
N THR A 86 -4.24 -2.41 14.97
CA THR A 86 -5.37 -3.10 14.33
C THR A 86 -5.81 -4.33 15.14
N ALA A 87 -4.86 -5.16 15.57
CA ALA A 87 -5.15 -6.33 16.40
C ALA A 87 -5.66 -5.95 17.80
N VAL A 88 -5.06 -4.93 18.43
CA VAL A 88 -5.50 -4.41 19.75
C VAL A 88 -6.94 -3.94 19.67
N ILE A 89 -7.29 -3.10 18.70
CA ILE A 89 -8.66 -2.62 18.53
C ILE A 89 -9.61 -3.79 18.27
N ALA A 90 -9.26 -4.74 17.39
CA ALA A 90 -10.09 -5.91 17.15
C ALA A 90 -10.38 -6.73 18.42
N ALA A 91 -9.39 -6.88 19.31
CA ALA A 91 -9.53 -7.63 20.57
C ALA A 91 -10.57 -7.02 21.54
N PHE A 92 -10.74 -5.69 21.57
CA PHE A 92 -11.72 -5.01 22.41
C PHE A 92 -13.12 -4.92 21.78
N TYR A 93 -13.25 -5.24 20.49
CA TYR A 93 -14.48 -5.12 19.71
C TYR A 93 -14.86 -6.43 18.99
N PRO A 94 -14.86 -7.61 19.67
CA PRO A 94 -15.09 -8.90 19.02
C PRO A 94 -16.47 -9.01 18.37
N GLU A 95 -17.47 -8.27 18.87
CA GLU A 95 -18.80 -8.27 18.29
C GLU A 95 -18.87 -7.66 16.88
N TRP A 96 -17.85 -6.89 16.48
CA TRP A 96 -17.76 -6.31 15.14
C TRP A 96 -17.31 -7.32 14.09
N LEU A 97 -16.71 -8.44 14.52
CA LEU A 97 -16.30 -9.53 13.64
C LEU A 97 -17.49 -10.37 13.12
N THR A 98 -18.65 -10.28 13.77
CA THR A 98 -19.84 -11.08 13.44
C THR A 98 -20.95 -10.28 12.74
N ARG A 99 -20.71 -9.00 12.46
CA ARG A 99 -21.68 -8.08 11.85
C ARG A 99 -21.04 -7.30 10.71
N GLY A 100 -21.87 -6.68 9.87
CA GLY A 100 -21.38 -5.84 8.79
C GLY A 100 -20.87 -6.60 7.56
N LYS A 101 -21.16 -7.91 7.44
CA LYS A 101 -20.95 -8.65 6.19
C LYS A 101 -21.78 -7.99 5.09
N GLY A 102 -21.12 -7.27 4.19
CA GLY A 102 -21.77 -6.49 3.13
C GLY A 102 -21.92 -7.21 1.79
N ALA A 103 -21.14 -8.27 1.56
CA ALA A 103 -21.17 -9.06 0.34
C ALA A 103 -20.84 -10.53 0.61
N VAL A 104 -21.25 -11.38 -0.33
CA VAL A 104 -20.80 -12.77 -0.44
C VAL A 104 -19.93 -12.99 -1.66
N ASN A 105 -19.92 -12.05 -2.60
CA ASN A 105 -19.13 -12.13 -3.82
C ASN A 105 -18.03 -11.06 -3.76
N TYR A 106 -16.80 -11.45 -4.09
CA TYR A 106 -15.61 -10.59 -4.02
C TYR A 106 -14.88 -10.61 -5.36
N LEU A 107 -14.41 -9.46 -5.82
CA LEU A 107 -13.66 -9.33 -7.06
C LEU A 107 -12.37 -8.56 -6.80
N SER A 108 -11.28 -9.02 -7.39
CA SER A 108 -9.99 -8.32 -7.45
C SER A 108 -9.43 -8.38 -8.86
N VAL A 109 -8.86 -7.27 -9.32
CA VAL A 109 -8.08 -7.19 -10.56
C VAL A 109 -6.62 -7.39 -10.18
N PRO A 110 -5.83 -8.17 -10.94
CA PRO A 110 -4.42 -8.36 -10.61
C PRO A 110 -3.66 -7.04 -10.72
N GLU A 111 -2.62 -6.85 -9.90
CA GLU A 111 -1.92 -5.57 -9.78
C GLU A 111 -0.40 -5.75 -9.60
N PHE A 112 0.36 -4.69 -9.87
CA PHE A 112 1.82 -4.64 -9.84
C PHE A 112 2.48 -5.58 -10.86
N PRO A 113 2.37 -5.29 -12.17
CA PRO A 113 3.05 -6.06 -13.22
C PRO A 113 4.57 -5.95 -13.08
N THR A 114 5.28 -7.07 -13.26
CA THR A 114 6.75 -7.14 -13.15
C THR A 114 7.44 -7.36 -14.49
N ASP A 115 6.70 -7.46 -15.58
CA ASP A 115 7.23 -7.54 -16.94
C ASP A 115 6.84 -6.33 -17.80
N SER A 116 7.46 -6.21 -18.97
CA SER A 116 7.18 -5.14 -19.93
C SER A 116 6.05 -5.49 -20.92
N LYS A 117 5.27 -6.54 -20.64
CA LYS A 117 4.19 -7.06 -21.50
C LYS A 117 2.81 -6.86 -20.87
N ASN A 118 2.73 -6.04 -19.82
CA ASN A 118 1.51 -5.79 -19.04
C ASN A 118 0.97 -7.07 -18.38
N GLY A 119 1.86 -8.00 -17.99
CA GLY A 119 1.54 -9.27 -17.33
C GLY A 119 2.36 -9.48 -16.05
N SER A 120 2.48 -10.74 -15.64
CA SER A 120 3.24 -11.18 -14.45
C SER A 120 3.02 -10.30 -13.22
N PHE A 121 1.83 -10.41 -12.62
CA PHE A 121 1.43 -9.56 -11.49
C PHE A 121 1.91 -10.12 -10.15
N LEU A 122 2.38 -9.25 -9.26
CA LEU A 122 2.71 -9.65 -7.88
C LEU A 122 1.45 -9.96 -7.07
N PHE A 123 0.39 -9.17 -7.26
CA PHE A 123 -0.88 -9.41 -6.60
C PHE A 123 -1.84 -10.15 -7.55
N PRO A 124 -2.37 -11.32 -7.14
CA PRO A 124 -3.29 -12.07 -7.96
C PRO A 124 -4.64 -11.34 -8.03
N GLY A 125 -5.33 -11.53 -9.16
CA GLY A 125 -6.74 -11.18 -9.31
C GLY A 125 -7.63 -12.41 -9.19
N GLY A 126 -8.93 -12.19 -9.06
CA GLY A 126 -9.88 -13.28 -8.99
C GLY A 126 -11.29 -12.86 -8.63
N TYR A 127 -12.22 -13.79 -8.81
CA TYR A 127 -13.61 -13.66 -8.40
C TYR A 127 -13.98 -14.81 -7.47
N ILE A 128 -14.47 -14.47 -6.28
CA ILE A 128 -15.01 -15.41 -5.30
C ILE A 128 -16.52 -15.22 -5.29
N GLU A 129 -17.26 -16.32 -5.43
CA GLU A 129 -18.72 -16.34 -5.35
C GLU A 129 -19.17 -17.03 -4.06
N ASN A 130 -20.29 -16.59 -3.48
CA ASN A 130 -20.94 -17.21 -2.31
C ASN A 130 -20.05 -17.36 -1.05
N ALA A 131 -18.97 -16.58 -0.96
CA ALA A 131 -17.96 -16.66 0.09
C ALA A 131 -17.30 -18.04 0.22
N GLU A 132 -17.32 -18.84 -0.85
CA GLU A 132 -16.64 -20.13 -0.94
C GLU A 132 -15.24 -19.91 -1.51
N SER A 133 -14.20 -20.13 -0.70
CA SER A 133 -12.83 -20.02 -1.16
C SER A 133 -12.50 -21.20 -2.08
N VAL A 134 -12.41 -20.97 -3.38
CA VAL A 134 -11.68 -21.86 -4.28
C VAL A 134 -10.22 -21.41 -4.26
N LEU A 135 -9.29 -22.32 -3.98
CA LEU A 135 -7.86 -22.07 -4.17
C LEU A 135 -7.60 -21.91 -5.68
N VAL A 136 -7.73 -20.69 -6.19
CA VAL A 136 -7.43 -20.41 -7.60
C VAL A 136 -5.92 -20.23 -7.72
N SER A 137 -5.24 -21.21 -8.34
CA SER A 137 -3.84 -21.07 -8.73
C SER A 137 -3.71 -19.95 -9.76
N SER A 138 -2.55 -19.27 -9.74
CA SER A 138 -2.19 -18.11 -10.57
C SER A 138 -2.32 -18.29 -12.08
N ASP A 139 -2.65 -19.49 -12.57
CA ASP A 139 -2.56 -19.86 -13.98
C ASP A 139 -3.88 -19.70 -14.76
N HIS A 140 -4.98 -19.29 -14.12
CA HIS A 140 -6.33 -19.39 -14.70
C HIS A 140 -7.01 -18.07 -15.09
N PHE A 141 -6.36 -16.91 -14.92
CA PHE A 141 -6.93 -15.62 -15.38
C PHE A 141 -6.31 -15.17 -16.70
N SER A 142 -6.85 -15.70 -17.79
CA SER A 142 -6.79 -15.07 -19.12
C SER A 142 -8.08 -14.27 -19.31
N PHE A 143 -7.98 -12.93 -19.22
CA PHE A 143 -9.05 -12.07 -19.73
C PHE A 143 -9.05 -12.21 -21.26
N ARG A 144 -10.13 -12.80 -21.80
CA ARG A 144 -10.45 -12.70 -23.23
C ARG A 144 -10.97 -11.31 -23.57
#